data_AF-A0A9D5YQ89-F1
#
_entry.id   AF-A0A9D5YQ89-F1
#
_cell.length_a   1.000
_cell.length_b   1.000
_cell.length_c   1.000
_cell.angle_alpha   90.00
_cell.angle_beta   90.00
_cell.angle_gamma   90.00
#
_symmetry.space_group_name_H-M   'P 1'
#
loop_
_entity.id
_entity.type
_entity.pdbx_description
1 polymer ?
#
loop_
_entity_poly.entity_id
_entity_poly.type
_entity_poly.pdbx_seq_one_letter_code
_entity_poly.pdbx_strand_id
1 'polypeptide(L)'
;MANDIGNKINEILNNPDAMGKISDMMSGMKNNQNQNSIPDADMMEKVSRIASKMSDKSDPKINLLYALRPYMNNTRSQHIDRAIKMIQLTKITELFKDL
;
A
#
# COMPACT_ATOMS: atom_id res chain seq x y z
N MET A 1 -4.19 1.47 -28.62
CA MET A 1 -4.14 2.71 -27.83
C MET A 1 -4.04 2.47 -26.31
N ALA A 2 -4.78 1.52 -25.69
CA ALA A 2 -4.56 1.19 -24.27
C ALA A 2 -3.37 0.23 -24.02
N ASN A 3 -3.06 -0.64 -24.99
CA ASN A 3 -1.97 -1.62 -24.88
C ASN A 3 -0.57 -1.02 -25.08
N ASP A 4 -0.48 0.16 -25.72
CA ASP A 4 0.81 0.81 -26.02
C ASP A 4 1.49 1.38 -24.76
N ILE A 5 0.71 1.81 -23.78
CA ILE A 5 1.21 2.30 -22.49
C ILE A 5 1.71 1.13 -21.63
N GLY A 6 0.96 0.02 -21.60
CA GLY A 6 1.36 -1.18 -20.87
C GLY A 6 2.68 -1.78 -21.39
N ASN A 7 2.83 -1.81 -22.72
CA ASN A 7 4.06 -2.29 -23.36
C ASN A 7 5.26 -1.38 -23.04
N LYS A 8 5.08 -0.06 -23.07
CA LYS A 8 6.14 0.90 -22.71
C LYS A 8 6.54 0.83 -21.23
N ILE A 9 5.58 0.59 -20.32
CA ILE A 9 5.87 0.38 -18.90
C ILE A 9 6.70 -0.89 -18.72
N ASN A 10 6.33 -1.97 -19.41
CA ASN A 10 7.08 -3.22 -19.35
C ASN A 10 8.51 -3.05 -19.93
N GLU A 11 8.66 -2.28 -21.00
CA GLU A 11 9.95 -1.97 -21.62
C GLU A 11 10.86 -1.13 -20.70
N ILE A 12 10.29 -0.17 -19.97
CA ILE A 12 10.99 0.64 -18.95
C ILE A 12 11.42 -0.20 -17.74
N LEU A 13 10.58 -1.15 -17.31
CA LEU A 13 10.88 -2.04 -16.17
C LEU A 13 11.93 -3.11 -16.51
N ASN A 14 12.02 -3.53 -17.77
CA ASN A 14 13.03 -4.48 -18.23
C ASN A 14 14.36 -3.82 -18.63
N ASN A 15 14.45 -2.49 -18.60
CA ASN A 15 15.67 -1.77 -18.94
C ASN A 15 16.32 -1.13 -17.68
N PRO A 16 17.45 -1.66 -17.18
CA PRO A 16 18.10 -1.14 -15.97
C PRO A 16 18.57 0.32 -16.10
N ASP A 17 18.85 0.81 -17.32
CA ASP A 17 19.23 2.21 -17.55
C ASP A 17 18.03 3.16 -17.44
N ALA A 18 16.82 2.69 -17.77
CA ALA A 18 15.59 3.47 -17.60
C ALA A 18 15.22 3.58 -16.12
N MET A 19 15.45 2.51 -15.35
CA MET A 19 15.32 2.50 -13.89
C MET A 19 16.30 3.48 -13.23
N GLY A 20 17.53 3.57 -13.73
CA GLY A 20 18.54 4.54 -13.28
C GLY A 20 18.07 5.99 -13.47
N LYS A 21 17.52 6.33 -14.65
CA LYS A 21 16.97 7.67 -14.92
C LYS A 21 15.74 8.00 -14.06
N ILE A 22 14.90 7.00 -13.75
CA ILE A 22 13.78 7.16 -12.81
C ILE A 22 14.31 7.41 -11.40
N SER A 23 15.35 6.69 -10.99
CA SER A 23 16.02 6.90 -9.71
C SER A 23 16.67 8.28 -9.62
N ASP A 24 17.28 8.77 -10.69
CA ASP A 24 17.87 10.11 -10.75
C ASP A 24 16.79 11.20 -10.74
N MET A 25 15.67 10.98 -11.43
CA MET A 25 14.52 11.88 -11.41
C MET A 25 13.84 11.90 -10.03
N MET A 26 13.72 10.74 -9.38
CA MET A 26 13.18 10.59 -8.02
C MET A 26 14.14 11.17 -6.97
N SER A 27 15.44 11.03 -7.18
CA SER A 27 16.47 11.65 -6.33
C SER A 27 16.53 13.16 -6.53
N GLY A 28 16.29 13.65 -7.75
CA GLY A 28 16.08 15.08 -8.04
C GLY A 28 14.81 15.63 -7.38
N MET A 29 13.73 14.84 -7.34
CA MET A 29 12.50 15.17 -6.60
C MET A 29 12.74 15.19 -5.07
N LYS A 30 13.62 14.32 -4.57
CA LYS A 30 13.99 14.23 -3.15
C LYS A 30 14.94 15.38 -2.72
N ASN A 31 15.84 15.81 -3.60
CA ASN A 31 16.78 16.91 -3.34
C ASN A 31 16.19 18.31 -3.55
N ASN A 32 15.00 18.42 -4.16
CA ASN A 32 14.23 19.67 -4.22
C ASN A 32 13.13 19.74 -3.12
N GLN A 33 13.25 18.95 -2.05
CA GLN A 33 12.38 19.07 -0.86
C GLN A 33 12.94 20.08 0.15
N ASN A 34 13.11 21.33 -0.28
CA ASN A 34 13.34 22.44 0.65
C ASN A 34 12.47 23.67 0.34
N GLN A 35 11.29 23.47 -0.22
CA GLN A 35 10.15 24.39 -0.08
C GLN A 35 8.85 23.67 -0.48
N ASN A 36 7.89 23.69 0.44
CA ASN A 36 6.47 23.42 0.21
C ASN A 36 6.00 21.95 0.03
N SER A 37 6.14 21.13 1.08
CA SER A 37 5.14 20.12 1.46
C SER A 37 5.31 19.81 2.95
N ILE A 38 5.09 20.81 3.81
CA ILE A 38 4.63 20.52 5.16
C ILE A 38 3.29 19.80 4.93
N PRO A 39 3.13 18.51 5.26
CA PRO A 39 1.80 17.93 5.22
C PRO A 39 0.99 18.77 6.21
N ASP A 40 -0.14 19.34 5.76
CA ASP A 40 -1.02 20.13 6.62
C ASP A 40 -1.13 19.45 7.98
N ALA A 41 -0.98 20.19 9.08
CA ALA A 41 -1.00 19.60 10.42
C ALA A 41 -2.26 18.75 10.63
N ASP A 42 -3.39 19.18 10.05
CA ASP A 42 -4.66 18.46 10.01
C ASP A 42 -4.57 17.13 9.24
N MET A 43 -3.81 17.09 8.14
CA MET A 43 -3.57 15.88 7.36
C MET A 43 -2.65 14.91 8.13
N MET A 44 -1.62 15.42 8.82
CA MET A 44 -0.78 14.60 9.70
C MET A 44 -1.59 14.00 10.85
N GLU A 45 -2.48 14.79 11.46
CA GLU A 45 -3.35 14.32 12.53
C GLU A 45 -4.31 13.23 12.04
N LYS A 46 -4.96 13.45 10.89
CA LYS A 46 -5.84 12.48 10.23
C LYS A 46 -5.10 11.17 9.90
N VAL A 47 -3.89 11.24 9.34
CA VAL A 47 -3.06 10.06 9.05
C VAL A 47 -2.66 9.34 10.34
N SER A 48 -2.33 10.05 11.42
CA SER A 48 -1.97 9.44 12.70
C SER A 48 -3.15 8.68 13.35
N ARG A 49 -4.37 9.23 13.26
CA ARG A 49 -5.60 8.60 13.75
C ARG A 49 -5.92 7.33 12.96
N ILE A 50 -5.76 7.39 11.63
CA ILE A 50 -5.92 6.22 10.75
C ILE A 50 -4.88 5.16 11.09
N ALA A 51 -3.60 5.53 11.20
CA ALA A 51 -2.52 4.60 11.56
C ALA A 51 -2.75 3.92 12.92
N SER A 52 -3.23 4.68 13.91
CA SER A 52 -3.57 4.16 15.24
C SER A 52 -4.74 3.17 15.18
N LYS A 53 -5.81 3.49 14.45
CA LYS A 53 -6.95 2.58 14.23
C LYS A 53 -6.57 1.35 13.41
N MET A 54 -5.62 1.46 12.48
CA MET A 54 -5.11 0.32 11.68
C MET A 54 -4.15 -0.56 12.46
N SER A 55 -3.43 -0.01 13.45
CA SER A 55 -2.59 -0.77 14.38
C SER A 55 -3.40 -1.60 15.37
N ASP A 56 -4.73 -1.43 15.40
CA ASP A 56 -5.61 -2.23 16.25
C ASP A 56 -5.71 -3.66 15.68
N LYS A 57 -4.74 -4.50 16.06
CA LYS A 57 -4.63 -5.92 15.71
C LYS A 57 -5.72 -6.78 16.38
N SER A 58 -6.72 -6.16 17.00
CA SER A 58 -7.70 -6.84 17.86
C SER A 58 -8.80 -7.57 17.10
N ASP A 59 -8.93 -7.44 15.77
CA ASP A 59 -10.05 -8.05 15.05
C ASP A 59 -10.06 -9.57 15.22
N PRO A 60 -11.05 -10.12 15.95
CA PRO A 60 -11.09 -11.54 16.25
C PRO A 60 -11.16 -12.40 14.98
N LYS A 61 -11.74 -11.88 13.90
CA LYS A 61 -11.84 -12.58 12.61
C LYS A 61 -10.48 -12.72 11.94
N ILE A 62 -9.70 -11.66 11.92
CA ILE A 62 -8.34 -11.68 11.35
C ILE A 62 -7.44 -12.59 12.21
N ASN A 63 -7.55 -12.50 13.53
CA ASN A 63 -6.78 -13.35 14.46
C ASN A 63 -7.11 -14.84 14.29
N LEU A 64 -8.39 -15.18 14.10
CA LEU A 64 -8.80 -16.54 13.77
C LEU A 64 -8.19 -17.01 12.45
N LEU A 65 -8.24 -16.17 11.41
CA LEU A 65 -7.64 -16.49 10.11
C LEU A 65 -6.12 -16.69 10.21
N TYR A 66 -5.42 -15.87 10.99
CA TYR A 66 -3.99 -16.06 11.27
C TYR A 66 -3.71 -17.36 12.02
N ALA A 67 -4.52 -17.70 13.03
CA ALA A 67 -4.38 -18.93 13.79
C ALA A 67 -4.62 -20.19 12.94
N LEU A 68 -5.49 -20.09 11.93
CA LEU A 68 -5.76 -21.18 10.99
C LEU A 68 -4.68 -21.34 9.92
N ARG A 69 -4.02 -20.24 9.52
CA ARG A 69 -2.99 -20.22 8.46
C ARG A 69 -1.94 -21.35 8.53
N PRO A 70 -1.28 -21.66 9.68
CA PRO A 70 -0.26 -22.71 9.75
C PRO A 70 -0.80 -24.13 9.53
N TYR A 71 -2.11 -24.35 9.67
CA TYR A 71 -2.76 -25.64 9.48
C TYR A 71 -3.30 -25.85 8.06
N MET A 72 -3.00 -24.91 7.16
CA MET A 72 -3.58 -24.87 5.81
C MET A 72 -2.51 -25.20 4.76
N ASN A 73 -2.93 -25.91 3.71
CA ASN A 73 -2.07 -26.10 2.54
C ASN A 73 -1.81 -24.77 1.81
N ASN A 74 -0.84 -24.74 0.90
CA ASN A 74 -0.41 -23.52 0.22
C ASN A 74 -1.59 -22.76 -0.44
N THR A 75 -2.46 -23.47 -1.15
CA THR A 75 -3.65 -22.88 -1.81
C THR A 75 -4.59 -22.24 -0.79
N ARG A 76 -4.92 -22.96 0.29
CA ARG A 76 -5.84 -22.46 1.33
C ARG A 76 -5.23 -21.31 2.14
N SER A 77 -3.92 -21.32 2.37
CA SER A 77 -3.20 -20.17 2.97
C SER A 77 -3.32 -18.91 2.10
N GLN A 78 -3.23 -19.04 0.77
CA GLN A 78 -3.42 -17.89 -0.13
C GLN A 78 -4.85 -17.34 -0.06
N HIS A 79 -5.86 -18.20 0.10
CA HIS A 79 -7.24 -17.74 0.32
C HIS A 79 -7.41 -17.01 1.64
N ILE A 80 -6.77 -17.49 2.72
CA ILE A 80 -6.71 -16.79 4.01
C ILE A 80 -6.07 -15.41 3.84
N ASP A 81 -4.92 -15.34 3.16
CA ASP A 81 -4.20 -14.08 2.96
C ASP A 81 -5.05 -13.07 2.16
N ARG A 82 -5.82 -13.54 1.17
CA ARG A 82 -6.78 -12.70 0.43
C ARG A 82 -7.94 -12.23 1.32
N ALA A 83 -8.50 -13.11 2.15
CA ALA A 83 -9.59 -12.75 3.06
C ALA A 83 -9.15 -11.69 4.08
N ILE A 84 -7.95 -11.83 4.66
CA ILE A 84 -7.38 -10.83 5.57
C ILE A 84 -7.26 -9.47 4.87
N LYS A 85 -6.74 -9.44 3.63
CA LYS A 85 -6.63 -8.20 2.85
C LYS A 85 -7.99 -7.57 2.56
N MET A 86 -9.01 -8.37 2.21
CA MET A 86 -10.36 -7.85 1.97
C MET A 86 -10.94 -7.18 3.23
N ILE A 87 -10.79 -7.80 4.41
CA ILE A 87 -11.25 -7.22 5.68
C ILE A 87 -10.48 -5.94 6.03
N GLN A 88 -9.19 -5.87 5.71
CA GLN A 88 -8.41 -4.65 5.92
C GLN A 88 -8.85 -3.52 4.97
N LEU A 89 -9.15 -3.84 3.71
CA LEU A 89 -9.67 -2.86 2.74
C LEU A 89 -11.02 -2.29 3.18
N THR A 90 -11.93 -3.10 3.73
CA THR A 90 -13.23 -2.58 4.23
C THR A 90 -13.04 -1.57 5.36
N LYS A 91 -12.10 -1.81 6.27
CA LYS A 91 -11.77 -0.86 7.33
C LYS A 91 -11.18 0.44 6.79
N ILE A 92 -10.29 0.34 5.80
CA ILE A 92 -9.73 1.52 5.13
C ILE A 92 -10.87 2.32 4.48
N THR A 93 -11.79 1.68 3.76
CA THR A 93 -12.91 2.39 3.12
C THR A 93 -13.83 3.10 4.11
N GLU A 94 -14.05 2.54 5.31
CA GLU A 94 -14.79 3.22 6.38
C GLU A 94 -14.03 4.44 6.91
N LEU A 95 -12.72 4.31 7.15
CA LEU A 95 -11.88 5.42 7.61
C LEU A 95 -11.79 6.57 6.60
N PHE A 96 -11.80 6.25 5.30
CA PHE A 96 -11.82 7.26 4.24
C PHE A 96 -13.20 7.92 4.07
N LYS A 97 -14.28 7.29 4.52
CA LYS A 97 -15.61 7.91 4.55
C LYS A 97 -15.72 8.96 5.66
N ASP A 98 -14.95 8.79 6.74
CA ASP A 98 -14.90 9.72 7.88
C ASP A 98 -13.97 10.93 7.64
N LEU A 99 -13.30 11.01 6.48
CA LEU A 99 -12.33 12.06 6.11
C LEU A 99 -12.97 13.28 5.45
#